data_AF-A0A0W0TNQ8-F1
#
_entry.id   AF-A0A0W0TNQ8-F1
#
_cell.length_a   1.000
_cell.length_b   1.000
_cell.length_c   1.000
_cell.angle_alpha   90.00
_cell.angle_beta   90.00
_cell.angle_gamma   90.00
#
_symmetry.space_group_name_H-M   'P 1'
#
loop_
_entity.id
_entity.type
_entity.pdbx_description
1 polymer ?
#
loop_
_entity_poly.entity_id
_entity_poly.type
_entity_poly.pdbx_seq_one_letter_code
_entity_poly.pdbx_strand_id
1 'polypeptide(L)'
;MPSMFFNQNGLPVYGKLLQQNEINTCMTRLHQAHQALQQLKEDIDKRCEKLQGVFNFLDSKQALYQQLTEQYQQKPTASLALRINKLGQAISDLLGKLEASQPEKVIADLSSDYEELKAALAIKEALILNRP
;
A
#
# COMPACT_ATOMS: atom_id res chain seq x y z
N MET A 1 -54.32 23.64 0.22
CA MET A 1 -53.05 23.68 -0.55
C MET A 1 -52.38 22.30 -0.55
N PRO A 2 -52.78 21.34 -1.40
CA PRO A 2 -52.12 20.04 -1.50
C PRO A 2 -51.65 19.80 -2.96
N SER A 3 -50.48 20.30 -3.34
CA SER A 3 -49.98 20.07 -4.71
C SER A 3 -48.46 19.91 -4.83
N MET A 4 -47.73 19.76 -3.72
CA MET A 4 -46.27 19.53 -3.78
C MET A 4 -45.87 18.04 -3.69
N PHE A 5 -46.81 17.13 -3.38
CA PHE A 5 -46.48 15.71 -3.16
C PHE A 5 -46.56 14.84 -4.43
N PHE A 6 -47.32 15.28 -5.45
CA PHE A 6 -47.57 14.52 -6.68
C PHE A 6 -47.30 15.39 -7.92
N ASN A 7 -46.75 14.80 -8.98
CA ASN A 7 -46.59 15.51 -10.25
C ASN A 7 -47.95 15.63 -10.97
N GLN A 8 -47.99 16.32 -12.11
CA GLN A 8 -49.21 16.50 -12.93
C GLN A 8 -49.87 15.17 -13.39
N ASN A 9 -49.20 14.03 -13.23
CA ASN A 9 -49.67 12.69 -13.58
C ASN A 9 -50.03 11.84 -12.35
N GLY A 10 -50.10 12.42 -11.14
CA GLY A 10 -50.51 11.71 -9.92
C GLY A 10 -49.45 10.77 -9.31
N LEU A 11 -48.19 10.84 -9.77
CA LEU A 11 -47.10 10.01 -9.24
C LEU A 11 -46.36 10.72 -8.10
N PRO A 12 -46.00 10.01 -7.00
CA PRO A 12 -45.32 10.63 -5.86
C PRO A 12 -43.94 11.15 -6.25
N VAL A 13 -43.77 12.47 -6.21
CA VAL A 13 -42.52 13.16 -6.60
C VAL A 13 -41.39 12.86 -5.64
N TYR A 14 -41.74 12.71 -4.36
CA TYR A 14 -40.80 12.45 -3.28
C TYR A 14 -40.10 11.10 -3.42
N GLY A 15 -40.80 10.05 -3.87
CA GLY A 15 -40.22 8.72 -4.04
C GLY A 15 -39.13 8.69 -5.12
N LYS A 16 -39.36 9.36 -6.26
CA LYS A 16 -38.36 9.44 -7.33
C LYS A 16 -37.14 10.26 -6.93
N LEU A 17 -37.34 11.37 -6.23
CA LEU A 17 -36.24 12.23 -5.79
C LEU A 17 -35.38 11.55 -4.71
N LEU A 18 -36.01 10.82 -3.78
CA LEU A 18 -35.34 10.01 -2.77
C LEU A 18 -34.50 8.91 -3.42
N GLN A 19 -35.09 8.13 -4.33
CA GLN A 19 -34.39 7.07 -5.06
C GLN A 19 -33.20 7.61 -5.88
N GLN A 20 -33.36 8.76 -6.54
CA GLN A 20 -32.27 9.40 -7.27
C GLN A 20 -31.13 9.85 -6.34
N ASN A 21 -31.46 10.38 -5.16
CA ASN A 21 -30.48 10.79 -4.16
C ASN A 21 -29.69 9.58 -3.61
N GLU A 22 -30.40 8.48 -3.34
CA GLU A 22 -29.79 7.21 -2.91
C GLU A 22 -28.83 6.65 -3.97
N ILE A 23 -29.22 6.64 -5.24
CA ILE A 23 -28.37 6.22 -6.36
C ILE A 23 -27.13 7.10 -6.45
N ASN A 24 -27.30 8.43 -6.44
CA ASN A 24 -26.17 9.38 -6.53
C ASN A 24 -25.19 9.23 -5.37
N THR A 25 -25.70 9.06 -4.15
CA THR A 25 -24.90 8.83 -2.95
C THR A 25 -24.14 7.50 -3.05
N CYS A 26 -24.80 6.46 -3.56
CA CYS A 26 -24.19 5.15 -3.77
C CYS A 26 -23.04 5.21 -4.79
N MET A 27 -23.27 5.85 -5.94
CA MET A 27 -22.25 6.04 -6.98
C MET A 27 -21.06 6.86 -6.48
N THR A 28 -21.31 7.89 -5.66
CA THR A 28 -20.25 8.69 -5.05
C THR A 28 -19.38 7.84 -4.11
N ARG A 29 -20.00 7.00 -3.29
CA ARG A 29 -19.28 6.10 -2.38
C ARG A 29 -18.47 5.04 -3.13
N LEU A 30 -19.00 4.50 -4.23
CA LEU A 30 -18.27 3.58 -5.11
C LEU A 30 -17.03 4.26 -5.70
N HIS A 31 -17.19 5.48 -6.22
CA HIS A 31 -16.07 6.24 -6.76
C HIS A 31 -14.98 6.51 -5.71
N GLN A 32 -15.38 6.92 -4.51
CA GLN A 32 -14.46 7.12 -3.39
C GLN A 32 -13.74 5.82 -2.99
N ALA A 33 -14.45 4.68 -2.99
CA ALA A 33 -13.85 3.38 -2.70
C ALA A 33 -12.81 2.97 -3.76
N HIS A 34 -13.08 3.19 -5.05
CA HIS A 34 -12.09 2.98 -6.11
C HIS A 34 -10.86 3.87 -5.94
N GLN A 35 -11.06 5.16 -5.65
CA GLN A 35 -9.94 6.09 -5.44
C GLN A 35 -9.08 5.66 -4.25
N ALA A 36 -9.71 5.26 -3.14
CA ALA A 36 -9.00 4.77 -1.96
C ALA A 36 -8.22 3.48 -2.26
N LEU A 37 -8.80 2.53 -3.00
CA LEU A 37 -8.11 1.31 -3.42
C LEU A 37 -6.92 1.60 -4.34
N GLN A 38 -7.07 2.53 -5.28
CA GLN A 38 -5.97 2.94 -6.14
C GLN A 38 -4.84 3.56 -5.33
N GLN A 39 -5.14 4.45 -4.39
CA GLN A 39 -4.15 5.06 -3.50
C GLN A 39 -3.43 4.00 -2.65
N LEU A 40 -4.17 3.04 -2.10
CA LEU A 40 -3.60 1.92 -1.35
C LEU A 40 -2.62 1.12 -2.23
N LYS A 41 -2.99 0.83 -3.48
CA LYS A 41 -2.11 0.12 -4.41
C LYS A 41 -0.81 0.88 -4.69
N GLU A 42 -0.91 2.17 -4.97
CA GLU A 42 0.26 3.03 -5.21
C GLU A 42 1.18 3.10 -3.98
N ASP A 43 0.60 3.13 -2.78
CA ASP A 43 1.37 3.14 -1.53
C ASP A 43 2.07 1.80 -1.27
N ILE A 44 1.41 0.67 -1.57
CA ILE A 44 2.04 -0.66 -1.52
C ILE A 44 3.22 -0.71 -2.50
N ASP A 45 3.03 -0.27 -3.75
CA ASP A 45 4.08 -0.29 -4.78
C ASP A 45 5.29 0.55 -4.37
N LYS A 46 5.06 1.77 -3.86
CA LYS A 46 6.15 2.63 -3.33
C LYS A 46 6.89 1.97 -2.17
N ARG A 47 6.19 1.20 -1.32
CA ARG A 47 6.83 0.47 -0.21
C ARG A 47 7.68 -0.67 -0.74
N CYS A 48 7.20 -1.43 -1.72
CA CYS A 48 7.96 -2.47 -2.41
C CYS A 48 9.25 -1.91 -3.02
N GLU A 49 9.14 -0.82 -3.80
CA GLU A 49 10.29 -0.16 -4.43
C GLU A 49 11.33 0.30 -3.40
N LYS A 50 10.88 0.95 -2.32
CA LYS A 50 11.76 1.41 -1.25
C LYS A 50 12.46 0.24 -0.57
N LEU A 51 11.74 -0.83 -0.26
CA LEU A 51 12.31 -2.00 0.38
C LEU A 51 13.34 -2.69 -0.52
N GLN A 52 13.05 -2.81 -1.81
CA GLN A 52 14.04 -3.30 -2.79
C GLN A 52 15.29 -2.41 -2.82
N GLY A 53 15.11 -1.08 -2.77
CA GLY A 53 16.23 -0.14 -2.67
C GLY A 53 17.10 -0.37 -1.42
N VAL A 54 16.48 -0.70 -0.28
CA VAL A 54 17.21 -1.04 0.96
C VAL A 54 17.99 -2.34 0.79
N PHE A 55 17.42 -3.38 0.20
CA PHE A 55 18.12 -4.64 -0.06
C PHE A 55 19.30 -4.46 -1.03
N ASN A 56 19.10 -3.76 -2.15
CA ASN A 56 20.18 -3.46 -3.09
C ASN A 56 21.33 -2.68 -2.43
N PHE A 57 20.99 -1.74 -1.54
CA PHE A 57 21.98 -1.01 -0.75
C PHE A 57 22.74 -1.93 0.21
N LEU A 58 22.03 -2.81 0.91
CA LEU A 58 22.62 -3.78 1.84
C LEU A 58 23.59 -4.72 1.12
N ASP A 59 23.19 -5.29 -0.02
CA ASP A 59 24.04 -6.16 -0.85
C ASP A 59 25.33 -5.44 -1.26
N SER A 60 25.21 -4.18 -1.69
CA SER A 60 26.35 -3.35 -2.06
C SER A 60 27.30 -3.13 -0.87
N LYS A 61 26.78 -2.98 0.36
CA LYS A 61 27.59 -2.83 1.57
C LYS A 61 28.23 -4.14 2.01
N GLN A 62 27.55 -5.28 1.84
CA GLN A 62 28.13 -6.59 2.11
C GLN A 62 29.27 -6.91 1.15
N ALA A 63 29.10 -6.62 -0.14
CA ALA A 63 30.18 -6.75 -1.13
C ALA A 63 31.39 -5.88 -0.78
N LEU A 64 31.16 -4.62 -0.37
CA LEU A 64 32.23 -3.74 0.10
C LEU A 64 32.92 -4.29 1.36
N TYR A 65 32.17 -4.86 2.30
CA TYR A 65 32.71 -5.48 3.50
C TYR A 65 33.64 -6.65 3.16
N GLN A 66 33.22 -7.51 2.22
CA GLN A 66 34.04 -8.62 1.72
C GLN A 66 35.34 -8.11 1.09
N GLN A 67 35.26 -7.14 0.17
CA GLN A 67 36.44 -6.54 -0.48
C GLN A 67 37.44 -5.95 0.53
N LEU A 68 36.95 -5.22 1.54
CA LEU A 68 37.82 -4.66 2.56
C LEU A 68 38.46 -5.75 3.43
N THR A 69 37.73 -6.84 3.70
CA THR A 69 38.24 -7.97 4.47
C THR A 69 39.33 -8.71 3.71
N GLU A 70 39.16 -8.95 2.41
CA GLU A 70 40.21 -9.50 1.54
C GLU A 70 41.44 -8.61 1.48
N GLN A 71 41.25 -7.29 1.34
CA GLN A 71 42.35 -6.33 1.37
C GLN A 71 43.11 -6.37 2.70
N TYR A 72 42.39 -6.55 3.82
CA TYR A 72 42.99 -6.64 5.15
C TYR A 72 43.83 -7.90 5.32
N GLN A 73 43.41 -9.03 4.76
CA GLN A 73 44.21 -10.26 4.75
C GLN A 73 45.55 -10.06 4.03
N GLN A 74 45.56 -9.30 2.93
CA GLN A 74 46.78 -9.03 2.18
C GLN A 74 47.68 -7.98 2.85
N LYS A 75 47.08 -6.91 3.41
CA LYS A 75 47.80 -5.79 4.04
C LYS A 75 47.09 -5.35 5.32
N PRO A 76 47.39 -6.01 6.45
CA PRO A 76 46.77 -5.69 7.73
C PRO A 76 47.17 -4.29 8.18
N THR A 77 46.19 -3.41 8.34
CA THR A 77 46.41 -2.05 8.87
C THR A 77 45.30 -1.71 9.87
N ALA A 78 45.66 -1.02 10.96
CA ALA A 78 44.71 -0.66 12.02
C ALA A 78 43.55 0.21 11.50
N SER A 79 43.82 1.10 10.54
CA SER A 79 42.79 1.94 9.90
C SER A 79 41.78 1.10 9.11
N LEU A 80 42.25 0.06 8.41
CA LEU A 80 41.38 -0.83 7.64
C LEU A 80 40.55 -1.73 8.57
N ALA A 81 41.13 -2.25 9.66
CA ALA A 81 40.39 -2.97 10.69
C ALA A 81 39.25 -2.13 11.29
N LEU A 82 39.52 -0.86 11.61
CA LEU A 82 38.49 0.07 12.09
C LEU A 82 37.37 0.30 11.07
N ARG A 83 37.69 0.41 9.79
CA ARG A 83 36.68 0.60 8.72
C ARG A 83 35.81 -0.65 8.55
N ILE A 84 36.42 -1.84 8.58
CA ILE A 84 35.71 -3.12 8.51
C ILE A 84 34.74 -3.24 9.69
N ASN A 85 35.21 -3.02 10.92
CA ASN A 85 34.37 -3.10 12.11
C ASN A 85 33.19 -2.12 12.06
N LYS A 86 33.43 -0.86 11.68
CA LYS A 86 32.35 0.13 11.53
C LYS A 86 31.33 -0.27 10.48
N LEU A 87 31.78 -0.80 9.35
CA LEU A 87 30.90 -1.26 8.28
C LEU A 87 30.09 -2.48 8.71
N GLY A 88 30.72 -3.46 9.38
CA GLY A 88 30.06 -4.64 9.93
C GLY A 88 28.99 -4.28 10.95
N GLN A 89 29.29 -3.35 11.86
CA GLN A 89 28.32 -2.83 12.83
C GLN A 89 27.12 -2.19 12.13
N ALA A 90 27.35 -1.32 11.15
CA ALA A 90 26.28 -0.65 10.42
C ALA A 90 25.40 -1.62 9.62
N ILE A 91 25.99 -2.67 9.04
CA ILE A 91 25.26 -3.75 8.36
C ILE A 91 24.40 -4.53 9.37
N SER A 92 24.96 -4.90 10.53
CA SER A 92 24.24 -5.61 11.58
C SER A 92 23.08 -4.77 12.14
N ASP A 93 23.29 -3.48 12.35
CA ASP A 93 22.24 -2.57 12.83
C ASP A 93 21.11 -2.43 11.82
N LEU A 94 21.43 -2.38 10.53
CA LEU A 94 20.42 -2.33 9.46
C LEU A 94 19.63 -3.64 9.37
N LEU A 95 20.30 -4.79 9.43
CA LEU A 95 19.67 -6.10 9.47
C LEU A 95 18.74 -6.25 10.69
N GLY A 96 19.20 -5.84 11.88
CA GLY A 96 18.38 -5.86 13.08
C GLY A 96 17.13 -4.97 12.98
N LYS A 97 17.24 -3.81 12.33
CA LYS A 97 16.07 -2.95 12.05
C LYS A 97 15.09 -3.60 11.06
N LEU A 98 15.59 -4.29 10.04
CA LEU A 98 14.76 -5.01 9.08
C LEU A 98 14.02 -6.17 9.75
N GLU A 99 14.71 -6.93 10.59
CA GLU A 99 14.11 -8.03 11.36
C GLU A 99 13.06 -7.53 12.36
N ALA A 100 13.33 -6.43 13.05
CA ALA A 100 12.40 -5.85 14.02
C ALA A 100 11.15 -5.23 13.36
N SER A 101 11.31 -4.59 12.20
CA SER A 101 10.20 -3.91 11.52
C SER A 101 9.41 -4.79 10.55
N GLN A 102 9.96 -5.95 10.16
CA GLN A 102 9.34 -6.93 9.27
C GLN A 102 8.62 -6.30 8.04
N PRO A 103 9.29 -5.43 7.28
CA PRO A 103 8.64 -4.65 6.22
C PRO A 103 8.04 -5.54 5.11
N GLU A 104 8.65 -6.68 4.82
CA GLU A 104 8.12 -7.68 3.87
C GLU A 104 6.77 -8.21 4.31
N LYS A 105 6.63 -8.55 5.60
CA LYS A 105 5.37 -9.03 6.17
C LYS A 105 4.30 -7.95 6.12
N VAL A 106 4.65 -6.71 6.51
CA VAL A 106 3.71 -5.59 6.45
C VAL A 106 3.22 -5.34 5.02
N ILE A 107 4.10 -5.41 4.03
CA ILE A 107 3.74 -5.29 2.62
C ILE A 107 2.84 -6.45 2.18
N ALA A 108 3.14 -7.68 2.60
CA ALA A 108 2.33 -8.86 2.29
C ALA A 108 0.91 -8.75 2.88
N ASP A 109 0.80 -8.35 4.15
CA ASP A 109 -0.47 -8.13 4.84
C ASP A 109 -1.30 -7.06 4.11
N LEU A 110 -0.69 -5.90 3.79
CA LEU A 110 -1.36 -4.84 3.03
C LEU A 110 -1.80 -5.29 1.63
N SER A 111 -1.00 -6.13 0.97
CA SER A 111 -1.33 -6.67 -0.36
C SER A 111 -2.50 -7.65 -0.29
N SER A 112 -2.56 -8.46 0.77
CA SER A 112 -3.71 -9.34 1.04
C SER A 112 -4.98 -8.52 1.27
N ASP A 113 -4.93 -7.54 2.17
CA ASP A 113 -6.05 -6.63 2.46
C ASP A 113 -6.54 -5.92 1.20
N TYR A 114 -5.62 -5.48 0.33
CA TYR A 114 -5.95 -4.87 -0.94
C TYR A 114 -6.78 -5.79 -1.85
N GLU A 115 -6.39 -7.06 -2.02
CA GLU A 115 -7.13 -8.00 -2.86
C GLU A 115 -8.50 -8.35 -2.24
N GLU A 116 -8.60 -8.47 -0.91
CA GLU A 116 -9.88 -8.66 -0.23
C GLU A 116 -10.83 -7.47 -0.45
N LEU A 117 -10.34 -6.24 -0.25
CA LEU A 117 -11.12 -5.02 -0.44
C LEU A 117 -11.56 -4.83 -1.89
N LYS A 118 -10.68 -5.15 -2.84
CA LYS A 118 -10.98 -5.12 -4.27
C LYS A 118 -12.06 -6.12 -4.65
N ALA A 119 -11.99 -7.35 -4.13
CA ALA A 119 -13.03 -8.35 -4.35
C ALA A 119 -14.37 -7.93 -3.71
N ALA A 120 -14.34 -7.41 -2.48
CA ALA A 120 -15.52 -6.94 -1.79
C ALA A 120 -16.19 -5.75 -2.51
N LEU A 121 -15.40 -4.84 -3.09
CA LEU A 121 -15.91 -3.72 -3.89
C LEU A 121 -16.59 -4.23 -5.16
N ALA A 122 -15.96 -5.15 -5.90
CA ALA A 122 -16.54 -5.74 -7.11
C ALA A 122 -17.88 -6.46 -6.84
N ILE A 123 -18.00 -7.17 -5.72
CA ILE A 123 -19.25 -7.80 -5.29
C ILE A 123 -20.33 -6.74 -5.04
N LYS A 124 -20.00 -5.66 -4.32
CA LYS A 124 -20.96 -4.58 -4.02
C LYS A 124 -21.41 -3.87 -5.29
N GLU A 125 -20.51 -3.61 -6.23
CA GLU A 125 -20.83 -3.03 -7.54
C GLU A 125 -21.79 -3.90 -8.33
N ALA A 126 -21.52 -5.21 -8.42
CA ALA A 126 -22.39 -6.15 -9.09
C ALA A 126 -23.80 -6.19 -8.47
N LEU A 127 -23.92 -6.09 -7.14
CA LEU A 127 -25.21 -6.02 -6.44
C LEU A 127 -25.98 -4.72 -6.73
N ILE A 128 -25.27 -3.61 -6.91
CA ILE A 128 -25.88 -2.30 -7.22
C ILE A 128 -26.37 -2.27 -8.68
N LEU A 129 -25.58 -2.81 -9.60
CA LEU A 129 -25.90 -2.84 -11.03
C LEU A 129 -27.03 -3.83 -11.38
N ASN A 130 -27.20 -4.90 -10.58
CA ASN A 130 -28.24 -5.91 -10.78
C ASN A 130 -29.49 -5.69 -9.91
N ARG A 131 -29.65 -4.51 -9.29
CA ARG A 131 -30.85 -4.19 -8.51
C ARG A 131 -32.03 -3.95 -9.48
N PRO A 132 -33.15 -4.70 -9.37
CA PRO A 132 -34.31 -4.56 -10.25
C PRO A 132 -35.02 -3.21 -10.12
#